data_AF-A0A2A6FS38-F1
#
_entry.id   AF-A0A2A6FS38-F1
#
_cell.length_a   1.000
_cell.length_b   1.000
_cell.length_c   1.000
_cell.angle_alpha   90.00
_cell.angle_beta   90.00
_cell.angle_gamma   90.00
#
_symmetry.space_group_name_H-M   'P 1'
#
loop_
_entity.id
_entity.type
_entity.pdbx_description
1 polymer ?
#
loop_
_entity_poly.entity_id
_entity_poly.type
_entity_poly.pdbx_seq_one_letter_code
_entity_poly.pdbx_strand_id
1 'polypeptide(L)' 'MAGAVLRFLAWLAAQMWRLGVGIIGAISQWVRQNWKRVLSWLEKGVSGATIIHWIMQILGLA' A
#
# COMPACT_ATOMS: atom_id res chain seq x y z
N MET A 1 -4.90 15.75 -2.97
CA MET A 1 -5.32 14.37 -3.35
C MET A 1 -4.14 13.38 -3.39
N ALA A 2 -3.00 13.69 -4.03
CA ALA A 2 -1.82 12.79 -4.02
C ALA A 2 -1.12 12.63 -2.64
N GLY A 3 -1.28 13.59 -1.73
CA GLY A 3 -0.57 13.61 -0.43
C GLY A 3 -0.91 12.45 0.50
N ALA A 4 -2.15 11.95 0.52
CA ALA A 4 -2.54 10.83 1.38
C ALA A 4 -1.85 9.53 0.93
N VAL A 5 -1.82 9.28 -0.39
CA VAL A 5 -1.14 8.12 -0.98
C VAL A 5 0.38 8.20 -0.76
N LEU A 6 0.97 9.40 -0.88
CA LEU A 6 2.40 9.59 -0.60
C LEU A 6 2.75 9.32 0.87
N ARG A 7 1.91 9.79 1.82
CA ARG A 7 2.07 9.45 3.25
C ARG A 7 1.93 7.96 3.50
N PHE A 8 0.99 7.31 2.84
CA PHE A 8 0.84 5.85 2.90
C PHE A 8 2.08 5.12 2.37
N LEU A 9 2.65 5.55 1.24
CA LEU A 9 3.88 4.97 0.70
C LEU A 9 5.11 5.21 1.60
N ALA A 10 5.22 6.39 2.21
CA ALA A 10 6.27 6.67 3.18
C ALA A 10 6.14 5.77 4.42
N TRP A 11 4.92 5.61 4.95
CA TRP A 11 4.65 4.69 6.05
C TRP A 11 4.92 3.22 5.66
N LEU A 12 4.53 2.82 4.45
CA LEU A 12 4.79 1.48 3.91
C LEU A 12 6.30 1.19 3.83
N ALA A 13 7.11 2.17 3.39
CA ALA A 13 8.56 2.03 3.36
C ALA A 13 9.15 1.81 4.77
N ALA A 14 8.58 2.40 5.82
CA ALA A 14 8.99 2.13 7.20
C ALA A 14 8.66 0.69 7.66
N GLN A 15 7.73 0.00 6.98
CA GLN A 15 7.41 -1.41 7.23
C GLN A 15 8.36 -2.39 6.52
N MET A 16 9.40 -1.88 5.84
CA MET A 16 10.37 -2.70 5.09
C MET A 16 11.05 -3.77 5.95
N TRP A 17 11.34 -3.48 7.22
CA TRP A 17 11.89 -4.48 8.14
C TRP A 17 10.96 -5.68 8.35
N ARG A 18 9.63 -5.48 8.30
CA ARG A 18 8.64 -6.52 8.56
C ARG A 18 8.29 -7.36 7.31
N LEU A 19 8.18 -6.70 6.15
CA LEU A 19 7.69 -7.33 4.92
C LEU A 19 8.80 -7.71 3.95
N GLY A 20 10.00 -7.14 4.10
CA GLY A 20 11.10 -7.32 3.17
C GLY A 20 11.00 -6.43 1.92
N VAL A 21 12.15 -6.11 1.33
CA VAL A 21 12.29 -5.15 0.23
C VAL A 21 11.47 -5.57 -1.01
N GLY A 22 11.44 -6.86 -1.33
CA GLY A 22 10.71 -7.38 -2.51
C GLY A 22 9.20 -7.16 -2.42
N ILE A 23 8.59 -7.47 -1.26
CA ILE A 23 7.16 -7.28 -1.04
C ILE A 23 6.80 -5.79 -1.07
N ILE A 24 7.60 -4.95 -0.39
CA ILE A 24 7.40 -3.48 -0.42
C ILE A 24 7.47 -2.94 -1.86
N GLY A 25 8.41 -3.42 -2.66
CA GLY A 25 8.55 -3.05 -4.07
C GLY A 25 7.28 -3.38 -4.87
N ALA A 26 6.80 -4.62 -4.75
CA ALA A 26 5.59 -5.09 -5.45
C ALA A 26 4.34 -4.30 -5.04
N ILE A 27 4.13 -4.10 -3.73
CA ILE A 27 3.02 -3.29 -3.22
C ILE A 27 3.14 -1.84 -3.72
N SER A 28 4.32 -1.24 -3.62
CA SER A 28 4.53 0.17 -4.04
C SER A 28 4.26 0.36 -5.53
N GLN A 29 4.70 -0.58 -6.37
CA GLN A 29 4.42 -0.56 -7.81
C GLN A 29 2.92 -0.65 -8.08
N TRP A 30 2.23 -1.59 -7.43
CA TRP A 30 0.78 -1.75 -7.57
C TRP A 30 0.01 -0.50 -7.12
N VAL A 31 0.41 0.10 -5.98
CA VAL A 31 -0.17 1.34 -5.44
C VAL A 31 0.00 2.50 -6.41
N ARG A 32 1.16 2.64 -7.05
CA ARG A 32 1.39 3.70 -8.05
C ARG A 32 0.48 3.55 -9.26
N GLN A 33 0.25 2.34 -9.74
CA GLN A 33 -0.65 2.06 -10.86
C GLN A 33 -2.12 2.25 -10.48
N ASN A 34 -2.50 1.94 -9.23
CA ASN A 34 -3.88 1.92 -8.75
C ASN A 34 -4.16 3.01 -7.70
N TRP A 35 -3.44 4.13 -7.75
CA TRP A 35 -3.43 5.13 -6.67
C TRP A 35 -4.81 5.71 -6.35
N LYS A 36 -5.70 5.81 -7.35
CA LYS A 36 -7.09 6.28 -7.16
C LYS A 36 -7.89 5.34 -6.26
N ARG A 37 -7.70 4.02 -6.42
CA ARG A 37 -8.36 3.00 -5.61
C ARG A 37 -7.84 3.04 -4.17
N VAL A 38 -6.52 3.17 -4.00
CA VAL A 38 -5.89 3.31 -2.69
C VAL A 38 -6.34 4.58 -1.99
N LEU A 39 -6.41 5.71 -2.71
CA LEU A 39 -6.95 6.96 -2.18
C LEU A 39 -8.40 6.78 -1.70
N SER A 40 -9.26 6.13 -2.49
CA SER A 40 -10.64 5.87 -2.07
C SER A 40 -10.72 5.03 -0.80
N TRP A 41 -9.85 4.03 -0.62
CA TRP A 41 -9.78 3.27 0.64
C TRP A 41 -9.33 4.12 1.82
N LEU A 42 -8.32 4.97 1.62
CA LEU A 42 -7.84 5.90 2.65
C LEU A 42 -8.93 6.92 3.03
N GLU A 43 -9.68 7.44 2.06
CA GLU A 43 -10.80 8.36 2.29
C GLU A 43 -11.96 7.68 3.03
N LYS A 44 -12.15 6.37 2.83
CA LYS A 44 -13.10 5.54 3.59
C LYS A 44 -12.60 5.16 4.99
N GLY A 45 -11.39 5.59 5.38
CA GLY A 45 -10.82 5.29 6.69
C GLY A 45 -10.28 3.86 6.83
N VAL A 46 -10.02 3.15 5.72
CA VAL A 46 -9.42 1.82 5.77
C VAL A 46 -8.00 1.91 6.31
N SER A 47 -7.66 1.02 7.26
CA SER A 47 -6.32 1.01 7.87
C SER A 47 -5.24 0.63 6.86
N GLY A 48 -4.04 1.18 7.02
CA GLY A 48 -2.89 0.85 6.16
C GLY A 48 -2.54 -0.64 6.17
N ALA A 49 -2.72 -1.32 7.31
CA ALA A 49 -2.49 -2.77 7.42
C ALA A 49 -3.51 -3.58 6.59
N THR A 50 -4.78 -3.20 6.62
CA THR A 50 -5.83 -3.82 5.81
C THR A 50 -5.57 -3.60 4.31
N ILE A 51 -5.16 -2.38 3.93
CA ILE A 51 -4.80 -2.06 2.54
C ILE A 51 -3.63 -2.94 2.07
N ILE A 52 -2.57 -3.07 2.88
CA ILE A 52 -1.45 -3.97 2.58
C ILE A 52 -1.95 -5.39 2.37
N HIS A 53 -2.77 -5.92 3.28
CA HIS A 53 -3.27 -7.28 3.20
C HIS A 53 -4.06 -7.53 1.90
N TRP A 54 -4.98 -6.62 1.53
CA TRP A 54 -5.71 -6.71 0.27
C TRP A 54 -4.81 -6.67 -0.95
N ILE A 55 -3.79 -5.80 -0.94
CA ILE A 55 -2.83 -5.72 -2.06
C ILE A 55 -2.03 -7.02 -2.16
N MET A 56 -1.58 -7.57 -1.04
CA MET A 56 -0.87 -8.85 -1.04
C MET A 56 -1.75 -9.98 -1.59
N GLN A 57 -3.04 -10.04 -1.22
CA GLN A 57 -3.98 -11.01 -1.81
C GLN A 57 -4.15 -10.82 -3.32
N ILE A 58 -4.27 -9.57 -3.80
CA ILE A 58 -4.38 -9.25 -5.23
C ILE A 58 -3.12 -9.69 -5.99
N LEU A 59 -1.94 -9.57 -5.37
CA LEU A 59 -0.65 -9.95 -5.94
C LEU A 59 -0.32 -11.45 -5.76
N GLY A 60 -1.13 -12.22 -5.04
CA GLY A 60 -0.84 -13.62 -4.73
C GLY A 60 0.36 -13.81 -3.78
N LEU A 61 0.60 -12.84 -2.91
CA LEU A 61 1.72 -12.82 -1.93
C LEU A 61 1.28 -13.17 -0.50
N ALA A 62 -0.01 -13.39 -0.28
CA ALA A 62 -0.62 -13.74 1.01
C ALA A 62 -1.55 -14.94 0.86
#